data_AF-A0A7G1I9M9-F1
#
_entry.id   AF-A0A7G1I9M9-F1
#
_cell.length_a   1.000
_cell.length_b   1.000
_cell.length_c   1.000
_cell.angle_alpha   90.00
_cell.angle_beta   90.00
_cell.angle_gamma   90.00
#
_symmetry.space_group_name_H-M   'P 1'
#
loop_
_entity.id
_entity.type
_entity.pdbx_description
1 polymer ?
#
loop_
_entity_poly.entity_id
_entity_poly.type
_entity_poly.pdbx_seq_one_letter_code
_entity_poly.pdbx_strand_id
1 'polypeptide(L)'
;MREVKEETGLDVEVTGLIGVYTNPHHVMAYTDGEVRQQFSLCFTTRLIGGEPHIDSESTDIAWARAQDIESLSMHPSMRLRIQHYLEQRPTPYLG
;
A
#
# COMPACT_ATOMS: atom_id res chain seq x y z
N MET A 1 2.65 -10.59 -9.49
CA MET A 1 2.73 -9.35 -8.70
C MET A 1 4.11 -9.36 -8.03
N ARG A 2 5.06 -8.57 -8.52
CA ARG A 2 6.51 -8.79 -8.28
C ARG A 2 6.96 -8.32 -6.90
N GLU A 3 6.73 -7.05 -6.56
CA GLU A 3 7.21 -6.46 -5.30
C GLU A 3 6.77 -7.26 -4.07
N VAL A 4 5.47 -7.57 -3.94
CA VAL A 4 4.99 -8.36 -2.79
C VAL A 4 5.60 -9.76 -2.72
N LYS A 5 5.90 -10.39 -3.85
CA LYS A 5 6.58 -11.69 -3.83
C LYS A 5 8.02 -11.54 -3.34
N GLU A 6 8.71 -10.48 -3.75
CA GLU A 6 10.09 -10.17 -3.34
C GLU A 6 10.16 -9.76 -1.85
N GLU A 7 9.25 -8.91 -1.38
CA GLU A 7 9.26 -8.37 0.00
C GLU A 7 8.63 -9.31 1.03
N THR A 8 7.62 -10.11 0.65
CA THR A 8 6.79 -10.89 1.60
C THR A 8 6.76 -12.39 1.34
N GLY A 9 7.23 -12.85 0.16
CA GLY A 9 7.11 -14.24 -0.27
C GLY A 9 5.73 -14.72 -0.70
N LEU A 10 4.72 -13.87 -0.59
CA LEU A 10 3.34 -14.21 -0.88
C LEU A 10 3.04 -14.07 -2.37
N ASP A 11 2.37 -15.07 -2.92
CA ASP A 11 1.79 -15.02 -4.26
C ASP A 11 0.37 -14.50 -4.15
N VAL A 12 0.08 -13.42 -4.87
CA VAL A 12 -1.26 -12.83 -4.88
C VAL A 12 -1.66 -12.41 -6.29
N GLU A 13 -2.96 -12.31 -6.50
CA GLU A 13 -3.56 -11.69 -7.68
C GLU A 13 -4.26 -10.38 -7.32
N VAL A 14 -4.21 -9.41 -8.24
CA VAL A 14 -4.93 -8.13 -8.07
C VAL A 14 -6.41 -8.36 -8.36
N THR A 15 -7.28 -7.92 -7.45
CA THR A 15 -8.73 -8.04 -7.55
C THR A 15 -9.44 -6.70 -7.76
N GLY A 16 -8.73 -5.58 -7.61
CA GLY A 16 -9.31 -4.25 -7.73
C GLY A 16 -8.35 -3.13 -7.36
N LEU A 17 -8.80 -1.89 -7.59
CA LEU A 17 -8.08 -0.67 -7.24
C LEU A 17 -8.84 0.01 -6.09
N ILE A 18 -8.15 0.23 -4.97
CA ILE A 18 -8.68 0.99 -3.82
C ILE A 18 -8.60 2.49 -4.12
N GLY A 19 -7.49 2.96 -4.70
CA GLY A 19 -7.35 4.36 -5.06
C GLY A 19 -5.98 4.78 -5.56
N VAL A 20 -5.95 6.00 -6.09
CA VAL A 20 -4.75 6.74 -6.48
C VAL A 20 -4.55 7.85 -5.43
N TYR A 21 -3.42 7.79 -4.75
CA TYR A 21 -3.08 8.69 -3.66
C TYR A 21 -1.98 9.65 -4.12
N THR A 22 -2.25 10.94 -4.14
CA THR A 22 -1.26 11.95 -4.51
C THR A 22 -1.48 13.22 -3.71
N ASN A 23 -0.39 13.87 -3.30
CA ASN A 23 -0.44 15.18 -2.72
C ASN A 23 0.15 16.18 -3.73
N PRO A 24 -0.67 17.02 -4.39
CA PRO A 24 -0.18 17.99 -5.37
C PRO A 24 0.76 19.05 -4.78
N HIS A 25 0.77 19.21 -3.46
CA HIS A 25 1.70 20.09 -2.75
C HIS A 25 3.00 19.39 -2.32
N HIS A 26 3.12 18.08 -2.51
CA HIS A 26 4.33 17.33 -2.20
C HIS A 26 5.07 16.98 -3.48
N VAL A 27 6.00 17.87 -3.86
CA VAL A 27 6.86 17.72 -5.04
C VAL A 27 8.31 17.63 -4.61
N MET A 28 9.06 16.71 -5.24
CA MET A 28 10.51 16.61 -5.09
C MET A 28 11.17 17.42 -6.20
N ALA A 29 11.82 18.53 -5.83
CA ALA A 29 12.63 19.31 -6.73
C ALA A 29 14.08 18.83 -6.68
N TYR A 30 14.61 18.45 -7.84
CA TYR A 30 16.01 18.05 -8.02
C TYR A 30 16.85 19.26 -8.44
N THR A 31 18.16 19.17 -8.21
CA THR A 31 19.10 20.28 -8.43
C THR A 31 19.28 20.66 -9.90
N ASP A 32 18.82 19.82 -10.83
CA ASP A 32 18.81 20.04 -12.28
C ASP A 32 17.52 20.75 -12.77
N GLY A 33 16.59 21.06 -11.86
CA GLY A 33 15.32 21.69 -12.19
C GLY A 33 14.19 20.71 -12.48
N GLU A 34 14.42 19.39 -12.40
CA GLU A 34 13.35 18.41 -12.49
C GLU A 34 12.46 18.48 -11.24
N VAL A 35 11.15 18.54 -11.44
CA VAL A 35 10.16 18.50 -10.35
C VAL A 35 9.29 17.27 -10.54
N ARG A 36 9.36 16.33 -9.59
CA ARG A 36 8.55 15.11 -9.62
C ARG A 36 7.46 15.17 -8.55
N GLN A 37 6.23 14.91 -8.97
CA GLN A 37 5.12 14.63 -8.07
C GLN A 37 4.96 13.12 -7.95
N GLN A 38 5.05 12.59 -6.73
CA GLN A 38 4.82 11.18 -6.49
C GLN A 38 3.32 10.91 -6.32
N PHE A 39 2.91 9.72 -6.78
CA PHE A 39 1.60 9.16 -6.47
C PHE A 39 1.77 7.69 -6.09
N SER A 40 0.85 7.18 -5.29
CA SER A 40 0.78 5.76 -4.93
C SER A 40 -0.51 5.16 -5.46
N LEU A 41 -0.41 3.97 -6.04
CA LEU A 41 -1.56 3.14 -6.38
C LEU A 41 -1.75 2.10 -5.28
N CYS A 42 -2.97 1.95 -4.77
CA CYS A 42 -3.30 0.95 -3.77
C CYS A 42 -4.31 -0.05 -4.35
N PHE A 43 -3.96 -1.34 -4.33
CA PHE A 43 -4.74 -2.40 -4.94
C PHE A 43 -5.30 -3.35 -3.88
N THR A 44 -6.49 -3.89 -4.13
CA THR A 44 -6.95 -5.08 -3.40
C THR A 44 -6.34 -6.32 -4.05
N THR A 45 -5.95 -7.28 -3.22
CA THR A 45 -5.36 -8.54 -3.70
C THR A 45 -6.01 -9.73 -3.02
N ARG A 46 -5.91 -10.89 -3.67
CA ARG A 46 -6.27 -12.18 -3.09
C ARG A 46 -5.01 -13.04 -3.01
N LEU A 47 -4.73 -13.54 -1.81
CA LEU A 47 -3.64 -14.49 -1.58
C LEU A 47 -3.97 -15.81 -2.30
N ILE A 48 -3.05 -16.27 -3.14
CA ILE A 48 -3.21 -17.51 -3.93
C ILE A 48 -2.13 -18.55 -3.63
N GLY A 49 -1.10 -18.20 -2.85
CA GLY A 49 -0.05 -19.12 -2.45
C GLY A 49 1.16 -18.39 -1.86
N GLY A 50 2.28 -19.10 -1.80
CA GLY A 50 3.53 -18.60 -1.22
C GLY A 50 3.65 -18.85 0.27
N GLU A 51 4.84 -18.61 0.79
CA GLU A 51 5.18 -18.74 2.21
C GLU A 51 5.71 -17.40 2.70
N PRO A 52 5.23 -16.91 3.87
CA PRO A 52 5.70 -15.65 4.43
C PRO A 52 7.22 -15.67 4.62
N HIS A 53 7.91 -14.71 4.00
CA HIS A 53 9.28 -14.34 4.32
C HIS A 53 9.41 -12.82 4.26
N ILE A 54 10.50 -12.29 4.78
CA ILE A 54 10.85 -10.87 4.64
C ILE A 54 12.23 -10.77 4.01
N ASP A 55 12.46 -9.72 3.24
CA ASP A 55 13.77 -9.37 2.72
C ASP A 55 14.55 -8.46 3.69
N SER A 56 15.62 -7.81 3.21
CA SER A 56 16.40 -6.87 4.02
C SER A 56 15.73 -5.51 4.24
N GLU A 57 14.64 -5.20 3.54
CA GLU A 57 13.93 -3.93 3.65
C GLU A 57 12.82 -3.99 4.72
N SER A 58 12.40 -5.20 5.07
CA SER A 58 11.37 -5.47 6.08
C SER A 58 11.96 -6.03 7.39
N THR A 59 11.30 -5.74 8.52
CA THR A 59 11.74 -6.23 9.85
C THR A 59 10.84 -7.30 10.45
N ASP A 60 9.57 -7.35 10.02
CA ASP A 60 8.59 -8.31 10.49
C ASP A 60 7.43 -8.42 9.48
N ILE A 61 6.68 -9.52 9.56
CA ILE A 61 5.46 -9.76 8.77
C ILE A 61 4.41 -10.45 9.64
N ALA A 62 3.19 -9.90 9.63
CA ALA A 62 2.10 -10.41 10.45
C ALA A 62 0.72 -10.24 9.78
N TRP A 63 -0.19 -11.16 10.13
CA TRP A 63 -1.60 -11.03 9.84
C TRP A 63 -2.29 -10.27 10.97
N ALA A 64 -2.99 -9.18 10.65
CA ALA A 64 -3.75 -8.39 11.62
C ALA A 64 -5.26 -8.52 11.36
N ARG A 65 -6.07 -8.53 12.43
CA ARG A 65 -7.52 -8.41 12.28
C ARG A 65 -7.86 -6.95 11.99
N ALA A 66 -8.92 -6.72 11.21
CA ALA A 66 -9.36 -5.37 10.86
C ALA A 66 -9.57 -4.45 12.09
N GLN A 67 -10.14 -4.99 13.16
CA GLN A 67 -10.38 -4.27 14.42
C GLN A 67 -9.09 -3.86 15.16
N ASP A 68 -7.97 -4.55 14.92
CA ASP A 68 -6.70 -4.29 15.61
C ASP A 68 -5.89 -3.19 14.91
N ILE A 69 -6.20 -2.87 13.64
CA ILE A 69 -5.48 -1.90 12.81
C ILE A 69 -5.41 -0.52 13.45
N GLU A 70 -6.47 -0.08 14.13
CA GLU A 70 -6.51 1.25 14.77
C GLU A 70 -5.42 1.40 15.84
N SER A 71 -5.06 0.31 16.51
CA SER A 71 -4.07 0.30 17.59
C SER A 71 -2.61 0.25 17.10
N LEU A 72 -2.38 -0.11 15.84
CA LEU A 72 -1.04 -0.24 15.28
C LEU A 72 -0.44 1.14 15.02
N SER A 73 0.84 1.31 15.35
CA SER A 73 1.60 2.51 15.00
C SER A 73 1.89 2.53 13.50
N MET A 74 1.34 3.51 12.78
CA MET A 74 1.58 3.68 11.35
C MET A 74 1.39 5.12 10.92
N HIS A 75 2.04 5.51 9.82
CA HIS A 75 1.86 6.83 9.23
C HIS A 75 0.39 7.04 8.80
N PRO A 76 -0.19 8.25 8.98
CA PRO A 76 -1.61 8.51 8.66
C PRO A 76 -2.01 8.15 7.23
N SER A 77 -1.12 8.31 6.26
CA SER A 77 -1.40 7.94 4.85
C SER A 77 -1.56 6.43 4.64
N MET A 78 -0.83 5.59 5.39
CA MET A 78 -1.03 4.14 5.36
C MET A 78 -2.36 3.76 5.99
N ARG A 79 -2.68 4.38 7.14
CA ARG A 79 -3.96 4.16 7.83
C ARG A 79 -5.14 4.49 6.94
N LEU A 80 -5.10 5.63 6.24
CA LEU A 80 -6.15 6.04 5.30
C LEU A 80 -6.39 5.00 4.20
N ARG A 81 -5.32 4.43 3.63
CA ARG A 81 -5.42 3.41 2.58
C ARG A 81 -6.10 2.14 3.07
N ILE A 82 -5.74 1.68 4.29
CA ILE A 82 -6.36 0.52 4.91
C ILE A 82 -7.83 0.82 5.24
N GLN A 83 -8.14 2.01 5.74
CA GLN A 83 -9.52 2.43 5.99
C GLN A 83 -10.36 2.39 4.71
N HIS A 84 -9.88 2.95 3.61
CA HIS A 84 -10.59 2.90 2.32
C HIS A 84 -10.82 1.48 1.80
N TYR A 85 -9.90 0.55 2.08
CA TYR A 85 -10.11 -0.87 1.82
C TYR A 85 -11.28 -1.44 2.64
N LEU A 86 -11.29 -1.15 3.95
CA LEU A 86 -12.32 -1.64 4.89
C LEU A 86 -13.71 -1.04 4.61
N GLU A 87 -13.78 0.17 4.06
CA GLU A 87 -15.04 0.83 3.67
C GLU A 87 -15.73 0.17 2.46
N GLN A 88 -15.03 -0.69 1.70
CA GLN A 88 -15.57 -1.39 0.52
C GLN A 88 -16.30 -0.48 -0.47
N ARG A 89 -15.70 0.69 -0.76
CA ARG A 89 -16.30 1.70 -1.63
C ARG A 89 -16.53 1.14 -3.04
N PRO A 90 -17.62 1.55 -3.72
CA PRO A 90 -17.93 1.07 -5.07
C PRO A 90 -17.00 1.63 -6.16
N THR A 91 -16.26 2.70 -5.86
CA THR A 91 -15.35 3.36 -6.80
C THR A 91 -14.01 3.69 -6.11
N PRO A 92 -12.88 3.66 -6.84
CA PRO A 92 -11.59 4.02 -6.26
C PRO A 92 -11.54 5.47 -5.75
N TYR A 93 -10.78 5.69 -4.68
CA TYR A 93 -10.44 7.04 -4.21
C TYR A 93 -9.45 7.72 -5.17
N LEU A 94 -9.60 9.03 -5.37
CA LEU A 94 -8.69 9.86 -6.17
C LEU A 94 -8.32 11.12 -5.37
N GLY A 95 -7.03 11.26 -5.00
CA GLY A 95 -6.47 12.48 -4.41
C GLY A 95 -5.61 12.22 -3.18
#